data_AF-A0A5R2MUJ9-F1
#
_entry.id   AF-A0A5R2MUJ9-F1
#
_cell.length_a   1.000
_cell.length_b   1.000
_cell.length_c   1.000
_cell.angle_alpha   90.00
_cell.angle_beta   90.00
_cell.angle_gamma   90.00
#
_symmetry.space_group_name_H-M   'P 1'
#
loop_
_entity.id
_entity.type
_entity.pdbx_description
1 polymer ?
#
loop_
_entity_poly.entity_id
_entity_poly.type
_entity_poly.pdbx_seq_one_letter_code
_entity_poly.pdbx_strand_id
1 'polypeptide(L)'
;MKDWRYWLAEQRGTLLALGIFIVMFVIYTSNHPAGFTANVVQTAANKGVLLAFVAMAQTLVVITSGIDLSVGMIFLLTNCLASWLVVGTPMQTTLGV
;
A
#
# COMPACT_ATOMS: atom_id res chain seq x y z
N MET A 1 -26.41 -10.20 -20.70
CA MET A 1 -25.09 -9.90 -21.32
C MET A 1 -24.83 -8.40 -21.54
N LYS A 2 -25.84 -7.50 -21.42
CA LYS A 2 -25.66 -6.04 -21.58
C LYS A 2 -25.12 -5.37 -20.31
N ASP A 3 -25.34 -6.01 -19.16
CA ASP A 3 -25.05 -5.47 -17.82
C ASP A 3 -23.56 -5.48 -17.50
N TRP A 4 -22.82 -6.48 -17.97
CA TRP A 4 -21.36 -6.59 -17.76
C TRP A 4 -20.59 -5.41 -18.35
N ARG A 5 -20.97 -4.98 -19.57
CA ARG A 5 -20.36 -3.81 -20.23
C ARG A 5 -20.68 -2.51 -19.51
N TYR A 6 -21.86 -2.43 -18.90
CA TYR A 6 -22.30 -1.27 -18.13
C TYR A 6 -21.50 -1.14 -16.82
N TRP A 7 -21.39 -2.24 -16.07
CA TRP A 7 -20.57 -2.31 -14.86
C TRP A 7 -19.08 -2.02 -15.12
N LEU A 8 -18.53 -2.53 -16.23
CA LEU A 8 -17.17 -2.20 -16.66
C LEU A 8 -16.98 -0.73 -17.00
N ALA A 9 -17.99 -0.07 -17.57
CA ALA A 9 -17.96 1.35 -17.91
C ALA A 9 -18.07 2.25 -16.68
N GLU A 10 -18.79 1.80 -15.66
CA GLU A 10 -18.99 2.50 -14.39
C GLU A 10 -17.72 2.44 -13.50
N GLN A 11 -17.06 1.29 -13.44
CA GLN A 11 -15.89 1.04 -12.59
C GLN A 11 -14.55 1.23 -13.33
N ARG A 12 -14.52 1.92 -14.47
CA ARG A 12 -13.30 2.04 -15.30
C ARG A 12 -12.10 2.57 -14.52
N GLY A 13 -12.32 3.56 -13.64
CA GLY A 13 -11.26 4.13 -12.80
C GLY A 13 -10.67 3.10 -11.85
N THR A 14 -11.52 2.40 -11.10
CA THR A 14 -11.12 1.35 -10.16
C THR A 14 -10.42 0.18 -10.87
N LEU A 15 -10.94 -0.24 -12.02
CA LEU A 15 -10.36 -1.31 -12.83
C LEU A 15 -9.02 -0.91 -13.44
N LEU A 16 -8.86 0.35 -13.87
CA LEU A 16 -7.57 0.88 -14.32
C LEU A 16 -6.54 0.90 -13.19
N ALA A 17 -6.94 1.40 -12.01
CA ALA A 17 -6.06 1.44 -10.84
C ALA A 17 -5.62 0.03 -10.42
N LEU A 18 -6.54 -0.94 -10.41
CA LEU A 18 -6.23 -2.34 -10.16
C LEU A 18 -5.27 -2.91 -11.21
N GLY A 19 -5.51 -2.61 -12.50
CA GLY A 19 -4.64 -3.05 -13.59
C GLY A 19 -3.22 -2.50 -13.45
N ILE A 20 -3.08 -1.21 -13.17
CA ILE A 20 -1.79 -0.56 -12.92
C ILE A 20 -1.09 -1.17 -11.71
N PHE A 21 -1.83 -1.42 -10.62
CA PHE A 21 -1.29 -2.08 -9.43
C PHE A 21 -0.72 -3.47 -9.76
N ILE A 22 -1.48 -4.31 -10.48
CA ILE A 22 -1.02 -5.65 -10.87
C ILE A 22 0.25 -5.56 -11.72
N VAL A 23 0.26 -4.69 -12.74
CA VAL A 23 1.43 -4.51 -13.61
C VAL A 23 2.66 -4.08 -12.81
N MET A 24 2.53 -3.08 -11.95
CA MET A 24 3.63 -2.60 -11.11
C MET A 24 4.09 -3.64 -10.10
N PHE A 25 3.17 -4.40 -9.51
CA PHE A 25 3.50 -5.44 -8.54
C PHE A 25 4.25 -6.61 -9.21
N VAL A 26 3.86 -7.00 -10.43
CA VAL A 26 4.59 -8.00 -11.22
C VAL A 26 6.01 -7.52 -11.53
N ILE A 27 6.17 -6.28 -12.00
CA ILE A 27 7.49 -5.68 -12.28
C ILE A 27 8.35 -5.62 -11.01
N TYR A 28 7.76 -5.23 -9.87
CA TYR A 28 8.45 -5.18 -8.59
C TYR A 28 8.94 -6.57 -8.17
N THR A 29 8.04 -7.55 -8.13
CA THR A 29 8.35 -8.91 -7.69
C THR A 29 9.32 -9.64 -8.62
N SER A 30 9.28 -9.38 -9.93
CA SER A 30 10.21 -9.96 -10.90
C SER A 30 11.64 -9.40 -10.77
N ASN A 31 11.78 -8.13 -10.38
CA ASN A 31 13.07 -7.49 -10.19
C ASN A 31 13.57 -7.57 -8.73
N HIS A 32 12.75 -8.08 -7.81
CA HIS A 32 13.10 -8.14 -6.40
C HIS A 32 14.16 -9.23 -6.16
N PRO A 33 15.30 -8.93 -5.50
CA PRO A 33 16.38 -9.90 -5.29
C PRO A 33 15.94 -11.16 -4.52
N ALA A 34 14.95 -11.04 -3.64
CA ALA A 34 14.39 -12.16 -2.89
C ALA A 34 13.32 -12.96 -3.67
N GLY A 35 12.96 -12.55 -4.89
CA GLY A 35 11.94 -13.18 -5.73
C GLY A 35 10.54 -13.19 -5.10
N PHE A 36 9.65 -14.02 -5.65
CA PHE A 36 8.29 -14.23 -5.13
C PHE A 36 8.27 -15.34 -4.06
N THR A 37 8.86 -15.06 -2.90
CA THR A 37 8.91 -15.99 -1.76
C THR A 37 7.77 -15.75 -0.77
N ALA A 38 7.47 -16.74 0.07
CA ALA A 38 6.43 -16.64 1.11
C ALA A 38 6.66 -15.43 2.05
N ASN A 39 7.92 -15.10 2.34
CA ASN A 39 8.28 -13.94 3.15
C ASN A 39 7.88 -12.63 2.47
N VAL A 40 8.12 -12.47 1.17
CA VAL A 40 7.74 -11.26 0.42
C VAL A 40 6.21 -11.12 0.36
N VAL A 41 5.49 -12.22 0.15
CA VAL A 41 4.02 -12.23 0.17
C VAL A 41 3.51 -11.83 1.56
N GLN A 42 4.08 -12.37 2.63
CA GLN A 42 3.71 -12.03 4.00
C GLN A 42 4.01 -10.55 4.31
N THR A 43 5.18 -10.04 3.92
CA THR A 43 5.53 -8.62 4.08
C THR A 43 4.59 -7.70 3.31
N ALA A 44 4.20 -8.06 2.09
CA ALA A 44 3.25 -7.29 1.29
C ALA A 44 1.84 -7.31 1.93
N ALA A 45 1.38 -8.48 2.38
CA ALA A 45 0.09 -8.65 3.04
C ALA A 45 0.01 -7.84 4.35
N ASN A 46 1.06 -7.87 5.17
CA ASN A 46 1.13 -7.12 6.43
C ASN A 46 1.09 -5.60 6.21
N LYS A 47 1.52 -5.11 5.04
CA LYS A 47 1.44 -3.69 4.67
C LYS A 47 0.07 -3.26 4.16
N GLY A 48 -0.86 -4.19 3.91
CA GLY A 48 -2.17 -3.90 3.32
C GLY A 48 -3.01 -2.94 4.18
N VAL A 49 -3.12 -3.23 5.49
CA VAL A 49 -3.87 -2.37 6.43
C VAL A 49 -3.26 -0.97 6.50
N LEU A 50 -1.93 -0.90 6.47
CA LEU A 50 -1.21 0.37 6.51
C LEU A 50 -1.48 1.22 5.26
N LEU A 51 -1.46 0.61 4.07
CA LEU A 51 -1.81 1.27 2.81
C LEU A 51 -3.27 1.74 2.79
N ALA A 52 -4.19 1.02 3.42
CA ALA A 52 -5.57 1.45 3.56
C ALA A 52 -5.70 2.74 4.39
N PHE A 53 -4.97 2.87 5.50
CA PHE A 53 -4.91 4.12 6.27
C PHE A 53 -4.32 5.27 5.46
N VAL A 54 -3.25 5.03 4.71
CA VAL A 54 -2.65 6.04 3.82
C VAL A 54 -3.65 6.52 2.77
N ALA A 55 -4.38 5.60 2.12
CA ALA A 55 -5.39 5.96 1.13
C ALA A 55 -6.53 6.80 1.71
N MET A 56 -7.00 6.48 2.93
CA MET A 56 -8.00 7.29 3.63
C MET A 56 -7.46 8.69 3.96
N ALA A 57 -6.22 8.81 4.42
CA ALA A 57 -5.59 10.10 4.70
C ALA A 57 -5.39 10.94 3.43
N GLN A 58 -4.96 10.32 2.33
CA GLN A 58 -4.84 10.96 1.02
C GLN A 58 -6.18 11.48 0.49
N THR A 59 -7.28 10.77 0.77
CA THR A 59 -8.63 11.21 0.40
C THR A 59 -9.02 12.51 1.11
N LEU A 60 -8.67 12.65 2.39
CA LEU A 60 -8.94 13.88 3.15
C LEU A 60 -8.21 15.08 2.54
N VAL A 61 -6.94 14.92 2.17
CA VAL A 61 -6.15 15.97 1.52
C VAL A 61 -6.77 16.40 0.18
N VAL A 62 -7.22 15.44 -0.63
CA VAL A 62 -7.86 15.74 -1.93
C VAL A 62 -9.16 16.51 -1.73
N ILE A 63 -10.00 16.14 -0.76
CA ILE A 63 -11.26 16.83 -0.48
C ILE A 63 -11.02 18.25 0.05
N THR A 64 -9.99 18.46 0.87
CA THR A 64 -9.63 19.80 1.38
C THR A 64 -8.87 20.66 0.37
N SER A 65 -8.69 20.20 -0.88
CA SER A 65 -7.86 20.85 -1.91
C SER A 65 -6.41 21.10 -1.46
N GLY A 66 -5.92 20.26 -0.54
CA GLY A 66 -4.53 20.27 -0.13
C GLY A 66 -3.62 19.76 -1.24
N ILE A 67 -2.48 20.42 -1.43
CA ILE A 67 -1.47 19.99 -2.41
C ILE A 67 -0.56 18.87 -1.88
N ASP A 68 -0.62 18.59 -0.58
CA ASP A 68 0.35 17.73 0.09
C ASP A 68 -0.12 16.29 0.26
N LEU A 69 0.15 15.47 -0.76
CA LEU A 69 -0.12 14.02 -0.74
C LEU A 69 1.01 13.22 -0.06
N SER A 70 1.95 13.88 0.64
CA SER A 70 3.16 13.26 1.20
C SER A 70 2.92 12.31 2.37
N VAL A 71 1.68 12.20 2.89
CA VAL A 71 1.34 11.26 3.99
C VAL A 71 1.81 9.83 3.73
N GLY A 72 1.79 9.38 2.47
CA GLY A 72 2.34 8.07 2.10
C GLY A 72 3.85 7.99 2.28
N MET A 73 4.59 9.03 1.90
CA MET A 73 6.05 9.08 2.04
C MET A 73 6.48 9.21 3.49
N ILE A 74 5.77 10.01 4.29
CA ILE A 74 5.97 10.11 5.74
C ILE A 74 5.77 8.73 6.38
N PHE A 75 4.69 8.04 6.01
CA PHE A 75 4.38 6.72 6.54
C PHE A 75 5.46 5.67 6.21
N LEU A 76 5.99 5.69 4.97
CA LEU A 76 7.12 4.85 4.57
C LEU A 76 8.36 5.14 5.41
N LEU A 77 8.73 6.41 5.56
CA LEU A 77 9.90 6.81 6.34
C LEU A 77 9.77 6.34 7.79
N THR A 78 8.62 6.55 8.42
CA THR A 78 8.35 6.09 9.79
C THR A 78 8.46 4.58 9.91
N ASN A 79 8.01 3.80 8.91
CA ASN A 79 8.19 2.35 8.92
C ASN A 79 9.67 1.94 8.82
N CYS A 80 10.45 2.61 7.98
CA CYS A 80 11.89 2.35 7.87
C CYS A 80 12.60 2.68 9.20
N LEU A 81 12.26 3.80 9.83
CA LEU A 81 12.80 4.18 11.14
C LEU A 81 12.38 3.19 12.22
N ALA A 82 11.10 2.80 12.29
CA ALA A 82 10.62 1.82 13.24
C ALA A 82 11.32 0.46 13.07
N SER A 83 11.55 0.02 11.83
CA SER A 83 12.29 -1.22 11.54
C SER A 83 13.74 -1.19 12.04
N TRP A 84 14.32 -0.01 12.24
CA TRP A 84 15.70 0.13 12.72
C TRP A 84 15.78 0.44 14.22
N LEU A 85 14.84 1.23 14.75
CA LEU A 85 14.82 1.67 16.13
C LEU A 85 14.13 0.68 17.07
N VAL A 86 13.09 -0.01 16.61
CA VAL A 86 12.26 -0.88 17.44
C VAL A 86 12.77 -2.31 17.33
N VAL A 87 13.79 -2.63 18.13
CA VAL A 87 14.48 -3.92 18.14
C VAL A 87 14.26 -4.58 19.51
N GLY A 88 13.30 -5.49 19.61
CA GLY A 88 12.93 -6.08 20.89
C GLY A 88 11.97 -7.26 20.76
N THR A 89 11.51 -7.76 21.91
CA THR A 89 10.42 -8.76 21.97
C THR A 89 9.12 -8.15 21.44
N PRO A 90 8.14 -8.95 20.96
CA PRO A 90 6.88 -8.43 20.42
C PRO A 90 6.18 -7.43 21.36
N MET A 91 6.30 -7.62 22.69
CA MET A 91 5.73 -6.74 23.69
C MET A 91 6.44 -5.38 23.75
N GLN A 92 7.78 -5.36 23.63
CA GLN A 92 8.57 -4.13 23.55
C GLN A 92 8.27 -3.39 22.24
N THR A 93 8.18 -4.14 21.13
CA THR A 93 7.80 -3.60 19.82
C THR A 93 6.42 -2.94 19.83
N THR A 94 5.45 -3.53 20.54
CA THR A 94 4.10 -2.97 20.68
C THR A 94 4.10 -1.66 21.49
N LEU A 95 5.01 -1.52 22.45
CA LEU A 95 5.19 -0.33 23.28
C LEU A 95 6.16 0.70 22.66
N GLY A 96 6.75 0.42 21.51
CA GLY A 96 7.68 1.30 20.80
C GLY A 96 9.10 1.34 21.39
N VAL A 97 9.52 0.27 22.07
CA VAL A 97 10.82 0.12 22.73
C VAL A 97 11.61 -1.07 22.20
#